data_AF-A0A932UHW1-F1
#
_entry.id   AF-A0A932UHW1-F1
#
_cell.length_a   1.000
_cell.length_b   1.000
_cell.length_c   1.000
_cell.angle_alpha   90.00
_cell.angle_beta   90.00
_cell.angle_gamma   90.00
#
_symmetry.space_group_name_H-M   'P 1'
#
loop_
_entity.id
_entity.type
_entity.pdbx_description
1 polymer ?
#
loop_
_entity_poly.entity_id
_entity_poly.type
_entity_poly.pdbx_seq_one_letter_code
_entity_poly.pdbx_strand_id
1 'polypeptide(L)'
;MGAVAGAAPGGVRAEAQPVGVYRPRQPRASPLYRLLDEHFRAFATVYDERFAPRWGPWRRVVAEVVEKFLACGILEHGFARVRCGGCRHEYLL
;
A
#
# COMPACT_ATOMS: atom_id res chain seq x y z
N MET A 1 15.13 4.33 -62.98
CA MET A 1 15.61 4.88 -61.70
C MET A 1 14.46 5.65 -61.07
N GLY A 2 13.97 5.21 -59.92
CA GLY A 2 12.84 5.82 -59.22
C GLY A 2 12.43 4.91 -58.08
N ALA A 3 12.88 5.25 -56.88
CA ALA A 3 12.69 4.47 -55.66
C ALA A 3 11.23 4.50 -55.19
N VAL A 4 10.70 3.35 -54.79
CA VAL A 4 9.51 3.28 -53.93
C VAL A 4 9.96 2.87 -52.53
N ALA A 5 10.05 3.86 -51.65
CA ALA A 5 10.24 3.65 -50.23
C ALA A 5 8.89 3.65 -49.52
N GLY A 6 8.69 2.66 -48.66
CA GLY A 6 7.98 2.84 -47.40
C GLY A 6 6.52 2.39 -47.36
N ALA A 7 6.30 1.20 -46.82
CA ALA A 7 5.16 0.96 -45.93
C ALA A 7 5.61 -0.03 -44.85
N ALA A 8 5.94 0.49 -43.66
CA ALA A 8 6.08 -0.34 -42.47
C ALA A 8 4.68 -0.89 -42.11
N PRO A 9 4.55 -2.19 -41.78
CA PRO A 9 3.26 -2.70 -41.34
C PRO A 9 2.91 -2.05 -40.00
N GLY A 10 1.71 -1.50 -39.94
CA GLY A 10 1.15 -0.84 -38.76
C GLY A 10 1.28 -1.75 -37.55
N GLY A 11 2.02 -1.27 -36.56
CA GLY A 11 2.14 -1.94 -35.27
C GLY A 11 0.77 -2.09 -34.66
N VAL A 12 0.36 -3.34 -34.43
CA VAL A 12 -0.81 -3.68 -33.64
C VAL A 12 -0.55 -3.10 -32.25
N ARG A 13 -1.28 -2.03 -31.90
CA ARG A 13 -1.31 -1.55 -30.53
C ARG A 13 -2.00 -2.63 -29.72
N ALA A 14 -1.22 -3.37 -28.93
CA ALA A 14 -1.77 -4.26 -27.92
C ALA A 14 -2.68 -3.44 -27.01
N GLU A 15 -3.99 -3.67 -27.09
CA GLU A 15 -4.95 -3.07 -26.17
C GLU A 15 -4.61 -3.57 -24.77
N ALA A 16 -4.18 -2.62 -23.92
CA ALA A 16 -3.91 -2.89 -22.54
C ALA A 16 -5.21 -3.36 -21.89
N GLN A 17 -5.23 -4.62 -21.44
CA GLN A 17 -6.29 -5.14 -20.58
C GLN A 17 -6.52 -4.15 -19.44
N PRO A 18 -7.77 -3.75 -19.14
CA PRO A 18 -8.02 -2.79 -18.08
C PRO A 18 -7.48 -3.38 -16.77
N VAL A 19 -6.37 -2.81 -16.32
CA VAL A 19 -5.84 -3.05 -14.97
C VAL A 19 -6.99 -2.67 -14.04
N GLY A 20 -7.39 -3.61 -13.17
CA GLY A 20 -8.54 -3.39 -12.29
C GLY A 20 -8.45 -2.01 -11.63
N VAL A 21 -9.55 -1.24 -11.67
CA VAL A 21 -9.58 0.11 -11.11
C VAL A 21 -9.15 0.03 -9.64
N TYR A 22 -8.09 0.75 -9.28
CA TYR A 22 -7.61 0.78 -7.90
C TYR A 22 -8.75 1.25 -7.00
N ARG A 23 -9.12 0.41 -6.02
CA ARG A 23 -10.07 0.76 -4.97
C ARG A 23 -9.27 1.12 -3.71
N PRO A 24 -9.45 2.32 -3.16
CA PRO A 24 -8.84 2.69 -1.89
C PRO A 24 -9.11 1.62 -0.83
N ARG A 25 -8.07 1.24 -0.09
CA ARG A 25 -8.22 0.31 1.02
C ARG A 25 -9.03 0.97 2.13
N GLN A 26 -9.65 0.16 2.98
CA GLN A 26 -10.28 0.61 4.23
C GLN A 26 -9.53 0.00 5.42
N PRO A 27 -8.36 0.54 5.82
CA PRO A 27 -7.52 -0.09 6.84
C PRO A 27 -8.27 -0.30 8.16
N ARG A 28 -9.03 0.71 8.63
CA ARG A 28 -9.81 0.65 9.88
C ARG A 28 -10.89 -0.45 9.90
N ALA A 29 -11.35 -0.91 8.72
CA ALA A 29 -12.31 -2.02 8.64
C ALA A 29 -11.62 -3.40 8.75
N SER A 30 -10.30 -3.48 8.56
CA SER A 30 -9.53 -4.72 8.64
C SER A 30 -9.57 -5.31 10.07
N PRO A 31 -9.79 -6.63 10.22
CA PRO A 31 -9.73 -7.29 11.53
C PRO A 31 -8.37 -7.09 12.23
N LEU A 32 -7.26 -7.22 11.50
CA LEU A 32 -5.92 -7.06 12.08
C LEU A 32 -5.66 -5.63 12.54
N TYR A 33 -6.13 -4.64 11.78
CA TYR A 33 -6.01 -3.24 12.16
C TYR A 33 -6.70 -2.99 13.49
N ARG A 34 -7.97 -3.39 13.62
CA ARG A 34 -8.76 -3.20 14.84
C ARG A 34 -8.10 -3.85 16.06
N LEU A 35 -7.62 -5.09 15.91
CA LEU A 35 -6.95 -5.80 16.99
C LEU A 35 -5.67 -5.09 17.45
N LEU A 36 -4.85 -4.62 16.51
CA LEU A 36 -3.61 -3.91 16.86
C LEU A 36 -3.89 -2.53 17.44
N ASP A 37 -4.79 -1.77 16.83
CA ASP A 37 -5.18 -0.43 17.30
C ASP A 37 -5.71 -0.47 18.73
N GLU A 38 -6.54 -1.46 19.05
CA GLU A 38 -7.17 -1.60 20.36
C GLU A 38 -6.24 -2.18 21.44
N HIS A 39 -5.44 -3.19 21.11
CA HIS A 39 -4.77 -4.01 22.12
C HIS A 39 -3.24 -3.91 22.14
N PHE A 40 -2.60 -3.42 21.08
CA PHE A 40 -1.14 -3.51 20.95
C PHE A 40 -0.40 -2.76 22.06
N ARG A 41 -0.88 -1.57 22.45
CA ARG A 41 -0.24 -0.78 23.53
C ARG A 41 -0.25 -1.51 24.87
N ALA A 42 -1.38 -2.13 25.22
CA ALA A 42 -1.50 -2.90 26.45
C ALA A 42 -0.61 -4.15 26.40
N PHE A 43 -0.61 -4.85 25.26
CA PHE A 43 0.26 -5.99 25.02
C PHE A 43 1.75 -5.65 25.16
N ALA A 44 2.22 -4.58 24.53
CA ALA A 44 3.61 -4.14 24.59
C ALA A 44 4.05 -3.82 26.03
N THR A 45 3.15 -3.24 26.83
CA THR A 45 3.44 -2.88 28.23
C THR A 45 3.69 -4.10 29.12
N VAL A 46 2.97 -5.20 28.90
CA VAL A 46 3.07 -6.41 29.73
C VAL A 46 4.01 -7.48 29.14
N TYR A 47 4.62 -7.21 27.98
CA TYR A 47 5.32 -8.23 27.21
C TYR A 47 6.50 -8.85 27.97
N ASP A 48 7.40 -8.00 28.47
CA ASP A 48 8.64 -8.45 29.09
C ASP A 48 8.38 -9.27 30.36
N GLU A 49 7.36 -8.91 31.13
CA GLU A 49 6.96 -9.65 32.33
C GLU A 49 6.33 -11.00 31.99
N ARG A 50 5.37 -11.03 31.07
CA ARG A 50 4.49 -12.20 30.87
C ARG A 50 4.97 -13.17 29.79
N PHE A 51 5.69 -12.68 28.80
CA PHE A 51 5.95 -13.43 27.57
C PHE A 51 7.44 -13.61 27.28
N ALA A 52 8.31 -12.69 27.69
CA ALA A 52 9.74 -12.83 27.44
C ALA A 52 10.39 -14.10 28.01
N PRO A 53 9.99 -14.64 29.19
CA PRO A 53 10.55 -15.90 29.68
C PRO A 53 10.37 -17.10 28.74
N ARG A 54 9.31 -17.07 27.90
CA ARG A 54 9.00 -18.15 26.95
C ARG A 54 9.39 -17.81 25.51
N TRP A 55 9.24 -16.56 25.11
CA TRP A 55 9.33 -16.13 23.70
C TRP A 55 10.54 -15.22 23.42
N GLY A 56 11.35 -14.93 24.43
CA GLY A 56 12.51 -14.05 24.34
C GLY A 56 12.15 -12.57 24.49
N PRO A 57 13.18 -11.71 24.66
CA PRO A 57 13.01 -10.30 24.99
C PRO A 57 12.27 -9.51 23.89
N TRP A 58 11.64 -8.40 24.28
CA TRP A 58 10.99 -7.52 23.32
C TRP A 58 11.95 -7.02 22.24
N ARG A 59 11.50 -7.08 20.98
CA ARG A 59 12.27 -6.61 19.82
C ARG A 59 11.73 -5.26 19.36
N ARG A 60 12.61 -4.26 19.25
CA ARG A 60 12.26 -2.89 18.82
C ARG A 60 11.49 -2.83 17.49
N VAL A 61 11.82 -3.73 16.56
CA VAL A 61 11.16 -3.82 15.24
C VAL A 61 9.65 -4.06 15.34
N VAL A 62 9.17 -4.69 16.42
CA VAL A 62 7.75 -5.03 16.57
C VAL A 62 6.91 -3.76 16.70
N ALA A 63 7.28 -2.84 17.60
CA ALA A 63 6.58 -1.57 17.76
C ALA A 63 6.65 -0.73 16.49
N GLU A 64 7.85 -0.59 15.91
CA GLU A 64 8.07 0.20 14.70
C GLU A 64 7.20 -0.28 13.52
N VAL A 65 7.10 -1.60 13.31
CA VAL A 65 6.30 -2.15 12.22
C VAL A 65 4.80 -2.00 12.49
N VAL A 66 4.35 -2.20 13.73
CA VAL A 66 2.92 -2.03 14.07
C VAL A 66 2.50 -0.57 13.90
N GLU A 67 3.30 0.39 14.35
CA GLU A 67 3.03 1.82 14.15
C GLU A 67 2.96 2.18 12.66
N LYS A 68 3.92 1.72 11.86
CA LYS A 68 3.90 1.89 10.40
C LYS A 68 2.68 1.25 9.74
N PHE A 69 2.26 0.09 10.23
CA PHE A 69 1.08 -0.61 9.74
C PHE A 69 -0.21 0.16 10.05
N LEU A 70 -0.37 0.65 11.28
CA LEU A 70 -1.54 1.44 11.71
C LEU A 70 -1.63 2.79 10.98
N ALA A 71 -0.51 3.34 10.53
CA ALA A 71 -0.47 4.54 9.71
C ALA A 71 -0.79 4.28 8.22
N CYS A 72 -0.54 3.07 7.72
CA CYS A 72 -0.59 2.76 6.30
C CYS A 72 -2.00 2.83 5.71
N GLY A 73 -2.17 3.58 4.62
CA GLY A 73 -3.44 3.72 3.91
C GLY A 73 -4.47 4.64 4.60
N ILE A 74 -4.05 5.39 5.61
CA ILE A 74 -4.84 6.43 6.26
C ILE A 74 -4.35 7.78 5.74
N LEU A 75 -5.22 8.53 5.06
CA LEU A 75 -4.85 9.81 4.42
C LEU A 75 -4.29 10.86 5.41
N GLU A 76 -4.70 10.79 6.68
CA GLU A 76 -4.23 11.66 7.77
C GLU A 76 -2.72 11.50 8.05
N HIS A 77 -2.13 10.35 7.71
CA HIS A 77 -0.70 10.05 7.90
C HIS A 77 0.16 10.30 6.65
N GLY A 78 -0.44 10.87 5.60
CA GLY A 78 0.21 11.13 4.32
C GLY A 78 -0.40 10.29 3.20
N PHE A 79 -0.37 10.83 1.99
CA PHE A 79 -0.96 10.21 0.81
C PHE A 79 -0.17 10.53 -0.45
N ALA A 80 -0.28 9.67 -1.45
CA ALA A 80 0.21 9.96 -2.79
C ALA A 80 -0.94 10.48 -3.66
N ARG A 81 -0.79 11.67 -4.24
CA ARG A 81 -1.73 12.21 -5.22
C ARG A 81 -1.28 11.87 -6.62
N VAL A 82 -2.08 11.09 -7.34
CA VAL A 82 -1.83 10.76 -8.74
C VAL A 82 -2.75 11.61 -9.61
N ARG A 83 -2.19 12.29 -10.61
CA ARG A 83 -2.94 13.11 -11.57
C ARG A 83 -2.56 12.78 -13.00
N CYS A 84 -3.54 12.53 -13.85
CA CYS A 84 -3.31 12.36 -15.29
C CYS A 84 -3.06 13.71 -15.96
N GLY A 85 -1.99 13.83 -16.76
CA GLY A 85 -1.66 15.05 -17.49
C GLY A 85 -2.66 15.41 -18.61
N GLY A 86 -3.32 14.42 -19.22
CA GLY A 86 -4.28 14.62 -20.31
C GLY A 86 -5.70 14.92 -19.83
N CYS A 87 -6.33 13.97 -19.14
CA CYS A 87 -7.74 14.09 -18.73
C CYS A 87 -7.92 14.80 -17.37
N ARG A 88 -6.84 15.15 -16.67
CA ARG A 88 -6.84 15.78 -15.32
C ARG A 88 -7.50 14.97 -14.21
N HIS A 89 -7.90 13.72 -14.46
CA HIS A 89 -8.41 12.83 -13.42
C HIS A 89 -7.37 12.67 -12.31
N GLU A 90 -7.84 12.63 -11.06
CA GLU A 90 -7.01 12.52 -9.88
C GLU A 90 -7.58 11.54 -8.86
N TYR A 91 -6.68 10.86 -8.14
CA TYR A 91 -7.02 10.02 -6.99
C TYR A 91 -5.89 10.06 -5.96
N LEU A 92 -6.25 9.74 -4.71
CA LEU A 92 -5.34 9.71 -3.56
C LEU A 92 -5.10 8.26 -3.13
N LEU A 93 -3.85 7.94 -2.80
CA LEU A 93 -3.40 6.65 -2.27
C LEU A 93 -2.92 6.77 -0.83
#